data_AF-M7N3H6-F1
#
_entry.id   AF-M7N3H6-F1
#
_cell.length_a   1.000
_cell.length_b   1.000
_cell.length_c   1.000
_cell.angle_alpha   90.00
_cell.angle_beta   90.00
_cell.angle_gamma   90.00
#
_symmetry.space_group_name_H-M   'P 1'
#
loop_
_entity.id
_entity.type
_entity.pdbx_description
1 polymer ?
#
loop_
_entity_poly.entity_id
_entity_poly.type
_entity_poly.pdbx_seq_one_letter_code
_entity_poly.pdbx_strand_id
1 'polypeptide(L)' 'MAALNHHLPMVAQEVSNRGEQLFLLKSYSRYLKLCKSGFPNHDARFMTGLHDEDLFRKAGDIYKTYL' A
#
# COMPACT_ATOMS: atom_id res chain seq x y z
N MET A 1 16.53 29.81 25.39
CA MET A 1 15.54 29.73 24.30
C MET A 1 15.75 28.40 23.57
N ALA A 2 14.93 27.39 23.85
CA ALA A 2 15.01 26.09 23.19
C ALA A 2 13.59 25.66 22.78
N ALA A 3 13.19 26.05 21.58
CA ALA A 3 11.95 25.60 20.96
C ALA A 3 12.25 25.37 19.48
N LEU A 4 12.68 24.16 19.13
CA LEU A 4 12.83 23.65 17.76
C LEU A 4 13.41 22.24 17.90
N ASN A 5 12.58 21.19 17.95
CA ASN A 5 13.02 19.80 17.61
C ASN A 5 11.90 18.74 17.61
N HIS A 6 10.65 19.05 17.99
CA HIS A 6 9.59 18.02 18.01
C HIS A 6 8.78 17.86 16.70
N HIS A 7 9.01 18.68 15.67
CA HIS A 7 8.23 18.63 14.41
C HIS A 7 8.82 17.71 13.32
N LEU A 8 10.10 17.36 13.39
CA LEU A 8 10.77 16.49 12.41
C LEU A 8 10.28 15.02 12.41
N PRO A 9 10.04 14.35 13.56
CA PRO A 9 9.64 12.94 13.53
C PRO A 9 8.22 12.74 12.99
N MET A 10 7.31 13.69 13.24
CA MET A 10 5.91 13.59 12.81
C MET A 10 5.77 13.68 11.28
N VAL A 11 6.46 14.64 10.66
CA VAL A 11 6.45 14.81 9.20
C VAL A 11 7.11 13.61 8.51
N ALA A 12 8.21 13.08 9.06
CA ALA A 12 8.86 11.88 8.51
C ALA A 12 7.94 10.65 8.55
N GLN A 13 7.17 10.50 9.63
CA GLN A 13 6.22 9.40 9.80
C GLN A 13 5.02 9.52 8.86
N GLU A 14 4.49 10.73 8.65
CA GLU A 14 3.42 10.98 7.68
C GLU A 14 3.86 10.70 6.25
N VAL A 15 5.07 11.11 5.88
CA VAL A 15 5.65 10.84 4.54
C VAL A 15 5.89 9.35 4.33
N SER A 16 6.40 8.65 5.36
CA SER A 16 6.58 7.19 5.32
C SER A 16 5.25 6.47 5.12
N ASN A 17 4.21 6.86 5.86
CA ASN A 17 2.87 6.27 5.77
C ASN A 17 2.23 6.50 4.39
N ARG A 18 2.40 7.70 3.82
CA ARG A 18 1.98 7.99 2.44
C ARG A 18 2.71 7.14 1.40
N GLY A 19 4.02 6.94 1.59
CA GLY A 19 4.83 6.07 0.74
C GLY A 19 4.33 4.63 0.74
N GLU A 20 4.03 4.09 1.91
CA GLU A 20 3.47 2.75 2.08
C GLU A 20 2.09 2.63 1.42
N GLN A 21 1.20 3.61 1.64
CA GLN A 21 -0.13 3.63 1.01
C GLN A 21 -0.03 3.65 -0.52
N LEU A 22 0.86 4.46 -1.08
CA LEU A 22 1.06 4.53 -2.53
C LEU A 22 1.62 3.21 -3.08
N PHE A 23 2.52 2.56 -2.37
CA PHE A 23 3.02 1.23 -2.73
C PHE A 23 1.88 0.21 -2.77
N LEU A 24 1.08 0.12 -1.71
CA LEU A 24 -0.04 -0.82 -1.62
C LEU A 24 -1.09 -0.57 -2.71
N LEU A 25 -1.42 0.70 -2.98
CA LEU A 25 -2.35 1.08 -4.05
C LEU A 25 -1.86 0.59 -5.43
N LYS A 26 -0.56 0.77 -5.73
CA LYS A 26 0.05 0.31 -6.98
C LYS A 26 0.04 -1.22 -7.08
N SER A 27 0.40 -1.91 -6.00
CA SER A 27 0.42 -3.37 -5.95
C SER A 27 -0.99 -3.95 -6.15
N TYR A 28 -2.00 -3.39 -5.49
CA TYR A 28 -3.39 -3.83 -5.64
C TYR A 28 -3.94 -3.58 -7.05
N SER A 29 -3.63 -2.41 -7.64
CA SER A 29 -3.98 -2.10 -9.04
C SER A 29 -3.38 -3.10 -10.03
N ARG A 30 -2.12 -3.50 -9.81
CA ARG A 30 -1.44 -4.53 -10.63
C ARG A 30 -2.08 -5.91 -10.44
N TYR A 31 -2.42 -6.27 -9.20
CA TYR A 31 -3.12 -7.51 -8.88
C TYR A 31 -4.44 -7.61 -9.65
N LEU A 32 -5.27 -6.55 -9.62
CA LEU A 32 -6.54 -6.53 -10.36
C LEU A 32 -6.35 -6.69 -11.87
N LYS A 33 -5.30 -6.09 -12.45
CA LYS A 33 -4.97 -6.25 -13.88
C LYS A 33 -4.60 -7.69 -14.22
N LEU A 34 -3.82 -8.36 -13.37
CA LEU A 34 -3.47 -9.79 -13.54
C LEU A 34 -4.71 -10.68 -13.43
N CYS A 35 -5.58 -10.44 -12.44
CA CYS A 35 -6.81 -11.21 -12.32
C CYS A 35 -7.73 -11.01 -13.54
N LYS A 36 -7.82 -9.80 -14.09
CA LYS A 36 -8.58 -9.53 -15.33
C LYS A 36 -8.02 -10.25 -16.56
N SER A 37 -6.73 -10.56 -16.59
CA SER A 37 -6.13 -11.34 -17.69
C SER A 37 -6.29 -12.87 -17.51
N GLY A 38 -7.05 -13.33 -16.51
CA GLY A 38 -7.23 -14.74 -16.21
C GLY A 38 -6.07 -15.35 -15.41
N PHE A 39 -5.18 -14.52 -14.85
CA PHE A 39 -4.06 -15.00 -14.04
C PHE A 39 -4.59 -15.58 -12.72
N PRO A 40 -4.05 -16.73 -12.24
CA PRO A 40 -4.48 -17.33 -10.97
C PRO A 40 -4.37 -16.35 -9.80
N ASN A 41 -5.39 -16.32 -8.94
CA ASN A 41 -5.48 -15.35 -7.83
C ASN A 41 -4.26 -15.45 -6.89
N HIS A 42 -3.93 -16.67 -6.48
CA HIS A 42 -2.79 -16.94 -5.60
C HIS A 42 -1.47 -16.41 -6.20
N ASP A 43 -1.23 -16.69 -7.47
CA ASP A 43 0.01 -16.29 -8.13
C ASP A 43 0.06 -14.78 -8.37
N ALA A 44 -1.09 -14.15 -8.68
CA ALA A 44 -1.20 -12.70 -8.79
C ALA A 44 -0.90 -12.00 -7.46
N ARG A 45 -1.35 -12.55 -6.33
CA ARG A 45 -1.02 -12.06 -4.98
C ARG A 45 0.47 -12.17 -4.70
N PHE A 46 1.07 -13.32 -5.03
CA PHE A 46 2.50 -13.54 -4.83
C PHE A 46 3.35 -12.57 -5.66
N MET A 47 3.06 -12.43 -6.96
CA MET A 47 3.80 -11.55 -7.88
C MET A 47 3.69 -10.05 -7.55
N THR A 48 2.67 -9.65 -6.81
CA THR A 48 2.44 -8.26 -6.42
C THR A 48 2.90 -7.95 -5.00
N GLY A 49 3.49 -8.94 -4.31
CA GLY A 49 3.93 -8.80 -2.93
C GLY A 49 2.77 -8.76 -1.92
N LEU A 50 1.55 -9.09 -2.34
CA LEU A 50 0.34 -9.14 -1.50
C LEU A 50 0.04 -10.57 -1.02
N HIS A 51 1.10 -11.29 -0.65
CA HIS A 51 1.01 -12.68 -0.18
C HIS A 51 0.38 -12.77 1.22
N ASP A 52 0.61 -11.77 2.06
CA ASP A 52 -0.01 -11.65 3.38
C ASP A 52 -1.49 -11.24 3.28
N GLU A 53 -2.35 -11.83 4.12
CA GLU A 53 -3.80 -11.54 4.09
C GLU A 53 -4.14 -10.15 4.63
N ASP A 54 -3.49 -9.73 5.71
CA ASP A 54 -3.73 -8.42 6.31
C ASP A 54 -3.26 -7.31 5.37
N LEU A 55 -2.11 -7.50 4.75
CA LEU A 55 -1.57 -6.60 3.73
C LEU A 55 -2.48 -6.53 2.51
N PHE A 56 -2.99 -7.67 2.03
CA PHE A 56 -3.92 -7.71 0.90
C PHE A 56 -5.23 -6.99 1.22
N ARG A 57 -5.78 -7.18 2.43
CA ARG A 57 -6.98 -6.48 2.89
C ARG A 57 -6.74 -4.98 2.99
N LYS A 58 -5.65 -4.56 3.65
CA LYS A 58 -5.23 -3.16 3.76
C LYS A 58 -5.09 -2.50 2.39
N ALA A 59 -4.44 -3.19 1.44
CA ALA A 59 -4.27 -2.68 0.07
C ALA A 59 -5.62 -2.53 -0.66
N GLY A 60 -6.55 -3.47 -0.46
CA GLY A 60 -7.90 -3.39 -1.01
C GLY A 60 -8.74 -2.25 -0.42
N ASP A 61 -8.64 -2.01 0.88
CA ASP A 61 -9.35 -0.91 1.55
C ASP A 61 -8.79 0.46 1.13
N ILE A 62 -7.47 0.58 1.02
CA ILE A 62 -6.82 1.75 0.43
C ILE A 62 -7.33 1.96 -1.00
N TYR A 63 -7.34 0.92 -1.84
CA TYR A 63 -7.79 1.04 -3.23
C TYR A 63 -9.22 1.59 -3.35
N LYS A 64 -10.17 1.05 -2.57
CA LYS A 64 -11.58 1.52 -2.53
C LYS A 64 -11.74 2.95 -2.01
N THR A 65 -10.81 3.42 -1.19
CA THR A 65 -10.85 4.78 -0.64
C THR A 65 -10.47 5.82 -1.70
N TYR A 66 -9.65 5.44 -2.68
CA TYR A 66 -9.14 6.35 -3.72
C TYR A 66 -9.84 6.21 -5.09
N LEU A 67 -10.59 5.12 -5.34
CA LEU A 67 -11.25 4.80 -6.60
C LEU A 67 -12.60 4.10 -6.37
#